data_AF-A0A367LY59-F1
#
_entry.id   AF-A0A367LY59-F1
#
_cell.length_a   1.000
_cell.length_b   1.000
_cell.length_c   1.000
_cell.angle_alpha   90.00
_cell.angle_beta   90.00
_cell.angle_gamma   90.00
#
_symmetry.space_group_name_H-M   'P 1'
#
loop_
_entity.id
_entity.type
_entity.pdbx_description
1 polymer ?
#
loop_
_entity_poly.entity_id
_entity_poly.type
_entity_poly.pdbx_seq_one_letter_code
_entity_poly.pdbx_strand_id
1 'polypeptide(L)' 'RSSSVGISLLLAFMRDARKAGKVLSVRALPDDMREIAKVSSLLEILPLQE' A
#
# COMPACT_ATOMS: atom_id res chain seq x y z
N ARG A 1 -16.02 1.73 2.77
CA ARG A 1 -15.81 0.28 2.53
C ARG A 1 -14.58 0.14 1.68
N SER A 2 -13.45 -0.19 2.28
CA SER A 2 -12.19 -0.36 1.55
C SER A 2 -12.16 -1.73 0.89
N SER A 3 -11.75 -1.80 -0.37
CA SER A 3 -11.72 -3.03 -1.15
C SER A 3 -10.30 -3.36 -1.59
N SER A 4 -10.10 -4.60 -2.03
CA SER A 4 -8.86 -5.08 -2.66
C SER A 4 -8.35 -4.15 -3.78
N VAL A 5 -9.25 -3.40 -4.43
CA VAL A 5 -8.90 -2.40 -5.45
C VAL A 5 -8.02 -1.28 -4.89
N GLY A 6 -8.28 -0.82 -3.66
CA GLY A 6 -7.50 0.26 -3.04
C GLY A 6 -6.05 -0.15 -2.79
N ILE A 7 -5.84 -1.40 -2.36
CA ILE A 7 -4.50 -1.97 -2.18
C ILE A 7 -3.79 -2.16 -3.52
N SER A 8 -4.47 -2.68 -4.54
CA SER A 8 -3.90 -2.80 -5.90
C SER A 8 -3.47 -1.45 -6.47
N LEU A 9 -4.24 -0.39 -6.21
CA LEU A 9 -3.90 0.96 -6.63
C LEU A 9 -2.66 1.49 -5.90
N LEU A 10 -2.54 1.26 -4.58
CA LEU A 10 -1.34 1.61 -3.81
C LEU A 10 -0.09 0.90 -4.36
N LEU A 11 -0.19 -0.39 -4.68
CA LEU A 11 0.91 -1.13 -5.29
C LEU A 11 1.31 -0.57 -6.67
N ALA A 12 0.32 -0.20 -7.49
CA ALA A 12 0.58 0.44 -8.79
C ALA A 12 1.31 1.78 -8.62
N PHE A 13 0.87 2.62 -7.68
CA PHE A 13 1.54 3.88 -7.37
C PHE A 13 2.98 3.68 -6.88
N MET A 14 3.23 2.69 -6.04
CA MET A 14 4.59 2.39 -5.58
C MET A 14 5.49 1.91 -6.72
N ARG A 15 4.97 1.07 -7.61
CA ARG A 15 5.69 0.64 -8.81
C ARG A 15 6.07 1.84 -9.67
N ASP A 16 5.14 2.75 -9.87
CA ASP A 16 5.34 3.91 -10.75
C ASP A 16 6.25 4.95 -10.09
N ALA A 17 6.16 5.15 -8.77
CA ALA A 17 7.11 5.95 -8.00
C ALA A 17 8.53 5.40 -8.11
N ARG A 18 8.71 4.07 -7.98
CA ARG A 18 10.01 3.40 -8.15
C ARG A 18 10.57 3.59 -9.56
N LYS A 19 9.74 3.47 -10.60
CA LYS A 19 10.13 3.75 -11.98
C LYS A 19 10.54 5.21 -12.20
N ALA A 20 9.91 6.13 -11.49
CA ALA A 20 10.24 7.55 -11.51
C ALA A 20 11.43 7.93 -10.60
N GLY A 21 12.06 6.97 -9.92
CA GLY A 21 13.16 7.23 -8.97
C GLY A 21 12.72 7.96 -7.70
N LYS A 22 11.43 7.95 -7.37
CA LYS A 22 10.86 8.62 -6.20
C LYS A 22 10.63 7.64 -5.05
N VAL A 23 10.96 8.08 -3.84
CA VAL A 23 10.64 7.35 -2.60
C VAL A 23 9.24 7.78 -2.14
N LEU A 24 8.40 6.81 -1.80
CA LEU A 24 7.04 7.03 -1.32
C LEU A 24 6.81 6.23 -0.04
N SER A 25 6.19 6.86 0.96
CA SER A 25 5.68 6.21 2.16
C SER A 25 4.17 6.42 2.26
N VAL A 26 3.47 5.46 2.83
CA VAL A 26 2.02 5.53 3.06
C VAL A 26 1.78 5.72 4.55
N ARG A 27 0.99 6.74 4.91
CA ARG A 27 0.59 7.06 6.29
C ARG A 27 -0.91 6.95 6.45
N ALA A 28 -1.36 6.75 7.68
CA ALA A 28 -2.78 6.67 8.04
C ALA A 28 -3.57 5.68 7.17
N LEU A 29 -2.98 4.50 6.90
CA LEU A 29 -3.67 3.44 6.16
C LEU A 29 -4.90 2.99 6.97
N PRO A 30 -6.13 3.07 6.42
CA PRO A 30 -7.34 2.67 7.13
C PRO A 30 -7.27 1.22 7.60
N ASP A 31 -7.84 0.91 8.76
CA ASP A 31 -7.79 -0.43 9.37
C ASP A 31 -8.30 -1.53 8.43
N ASP A 32 -9.41 -1.28 7.71
CA ASP A 32 -9.92 -2.22 6.69
C ASP A 32 -8.86 -2.58 5.62
N MET A 33 -8.07 -1.59 5.17
CA MET A 33 -7.02 -1.82 4.17
C MET A 33 -5.82 -2.52 4.80
N ARG A 34 -5.50 -2.22 6.06
CA ARG A 34 -4.41 -2.86 6.80
C ARG A 34 -4.70 -4.35 7.00
N GLU A 35 -5.92 -4.73 7.34
CA GLU A 35 -6.33 -6.13 7.45
C GLU A 35 -6.26 -6.86 6.11
N ILE A 36 -6.71 -6.23 5.01
CA ILE A 36 -6.59 -6.80 3.66
C ILE A 36 -5.11 -7.01 3.29
N ALA A 37 -4.27 -6.02 3.56
CA ALA A 37 -2.83 -6.12 3.31
C ALA A 37 -2.18 -7.21 4.17
N LYS A 38 -2.65 -7.41 5.41
CA LYS A 38 -2.16 -8.45 6.33
C LYS A 38 -2.46 -9.85 5.83
N VAL A 39 -3.71 -10.13 5.46
CA VAL A 39 -4.10 -11.46 4.94
C VAL A 39 -3.51 -11.75 3.56
N SER A 40 -3.12 -10.70 2.83
CA SER A 40 -2.47 -10.81 1.53
C SER A 40 -0.93 -10.82 1.61
N SER A 41 -0.35 -10.80 2.82
CA SER A 41 1.10 -10.69 3.06
C SER A 41 1.76 -9.48 2.39
N LEU A 42 1.00 -8.40 2.13
CA LEU A 42 1.47 -7.18 1.49
C LEU A 42 2.04 -6.16 2.48
N LEU A 43 1.81 -6.33 3.78
CA LEU A 43 2.34 -5.40 4.80
C LEU A 43 3.87 -5.33 4.80
N GLU A 44 4.56 -6.40 4.42
CA GLU A 44 6.03 -6.42 4.33
C GLU A 44 6.56 -5.66 3.10
N ILE A 45 5.70 -5.45 2.10
CA ILE A 45 6.04 -4.80 0.84
C ILE A 45 5.65 -3.31 0.89
N LEU A 46 4.54 -2.99 1.55
CA LEU A 46 4.02 -1.63 1.67
C LEU A 46 4.90 -0.81 2.65
N PRO A 47 5.47 0.34 2.23
CA PRO A 47 6.26 1.23 3.07
C PRO A 47 5.32 2.05 3.97
N LEU A 48 4.74 1.37 4.95
CA LEU A 48 3.87 1.99 5.94
C LEU A 48 4.73 2.74 6.93
N GLN A 49 4.46 4.03 7.06
CA GLN A 49 5.04 4.87 8.08
C GLN A 49 4.03 4.99 9.23
N GLU A 50 4.53 4.90 10.46
CA GLU A 50 3.75 5.08 11.70
C GLU A 50 3.02 6.43 11.73
#